data_AF-A0A2I1H590-F1
#
_entry.id   AF-A0A2I1H590-F1
#
_cell.length_a   1.000
_cell.length_b   1.000
_cell.length_c   1.000
_cell.angle_alpha   90.00
_cell.angle_beta   90.00
_cell.angle_gamma   90.00
#
_symmetry.space_group_name_H-M   'P 1'
#
loop_
_entity.id
_entity.type
_entity.pdbx_description
1 polymer ?
#
loop_
_entity_poly.entity_id
_entity_poly.type
_entity_poly.pdbx_seq_one_letter_code
_entity_poly.pdbx_strand_id
1 'polypeptide(L)'
;MIITDYCSLGDLTHYITNNFFDITWSHKLRKLYDILSGLIHMHKANIIHKDYHSGNIFIEGLSAVTGDLGLSKSSFDDDDDNEIYGIIPYVAPEVLQGQNYTKASDIYSFGMIMWEL
;
A
#
# COMPACT_ATOMS: atom_id res chain seq x y z
N MET A 1 -4.19 -1.43 -22.42
CA MET A 1 -3.95 -0.03 -22.03
C MET A 1 -5.05 0.37 -21.09
N ILE A 2 -4.70 0.75 -19.85
CA ILE A 2 -5.64 1.27 -18.86
C ILE A 2 -5.43 2.78 -18.80
N ILE A 3 -6.51 3.56 -18.78
CA ILE A 3 -6.46 5.03 -18.62
C ILE A 3 -6.93 5.33 -17.20
N THR A 4 -6.11 6.05 -16.44
CA THR A 4 -6.37 6.40 -15.03
C THR A 4 -6.13 7.88 -14.79
N ASP A 5 -6.63 8.39 -13.65
CA ASP A 5 -6.32 9.74 -13.20
C ASP A 5 -4.81 9.93 -12.98
N TYR A 6 -4.34 11.15 -13.22
CA TYR A 6 -2.94 11.52 -13.03
C TYR A 6 -2.75 12.18 -11.66
N CYS A 7 -1.79 11.65 -10.87
CA CYS A 7 -1.38 12.23 -9.59
C CYS A 7 -0.08 13.02 -9.79
N SER A 8 -0.18 14.34 -9.66
CA SER A 8 0.87 15.29 -10.04
C SER A 8 2.09 15.28 -9.13
N LEU A 9 1.96 14.80 -7.89
CA LEU A 9 3.05 14.72 -6.92
C LEU A 9 3.76 13.36 -6.91
N GLY A 10 3.41 12.47 -7.84
CA GLY A 10 4.01 11.14 -7.96
C GLY A 10 3.57 10.18 -6.86
N ASP A 11 4.40 9.18 -6.57
CA ASP A 11 4.18 8.22 -5.49
C ASP A 11 4.71 8.74 -4.13
N LEU A 12 4.36 8.04 -3.06
CA LEU A 12 4.73 8.41 -1.70
C LEU A 12 6.24 8.31 -1.47
N THR A 13 6.93 7.35 -2.10
CA THR A 13 8.39 7.22 -2.01
C THR A 13 9.07 8.47 -2.56
N HIS A 14 8.65 8.92 -3.75
CA HIS A 14 9.12 10.16 -4.35
C HIS A 14 8.77 11.38 -3.49
N TYR A 15 7.53 11.45 -3.00
CA TYR A 15 7.05 12.56 -2.19
C TYR A 15 7.85 12.72 -0.87
N ILE A 16 8.08 11.62 -0.15
CA ILE A 16 8.87 11.56 1.09
C ILE A 16 10.31 11.96 0.80
N THR A 17 10.94 11.35 -0.22
CA THR A 17 12.35 11.59 -0.56
C THR A 17 12.66 13.07 -0.79
N ASN A 18 11.73 13.81 -1.42
CA ASN A 18 11.94 15.21 -1.76
C ASN A 18 11.51 16.19 -0.65
N ASN A 19 10.61 15.80 0.25
CA ASN A 19 9.94 16.75 1.15
C ASN A 19 9.96 16.34 2.63
N PHE A 20 10.64 15.26 3.03
CA PHE A 20 10.48 14.64 4.35
C PHE A 20 10.45 15.62 5.54
N PHE A 21 11.37 16.58 5.58
CA PHE A 21 11.49 17.56 6.67
C PHE A 21 10.41 18.65 6.63
N ASP A 22 9.76 18.85 5.49
CA ASP A 22 8.73 19.87 5.28
C ASP A 22 7.30 19.32 5.48
N ILE A 23 7.14 18.00 5.60
CA ILE A 23 5.84 17.38 5.86
C ILE A 23 5.50 17.52 7.34
N THR A 24 4.52 18.38 7.63
CA THR A 24 3.98 18.55 8.97
C THR A 24 3.33 17.26 9.49
N TRP A 25 3.33 17.07 10.81
CA TRP A 25 2.66 15.93 11.45
C TRP A 25 1.17 15.79 11.07
N SER A 26 0.45 16.91 10.96
CA SER A 26 -0.96 16.89 10.54
C SER A 26 -1.11 16.39 9.11
N HIS A 27 -0.21 16.75 8.20
CA HIS A 27 -0.20 16.22 6.84
C HIS A 27 0.15 14.73 6.82
N LYS A 28 1.13 14.26 7.60
CA LYS A 28 1.46 12.83 7.73
C LYS A 28 0.24 12.02 8.17
N LEU A 29 -0.43 12.44 9.24
CA LEU A 29 -1.64 11.80 9.74
C LEU A 29 -2.78 11.80 8.72
N ARG A 30 -2.94 12.90 7.97
CA ARG A 30 -3.95 12.98 6.91
C ARG A 30 -3.68 11.96 5.80
N LYS A 31 -2.43 11.84 5.36
CA LYS A 31 -2.04 10.87 4.33
C LYS A 31 -2.23 9.44 4.82
N LEU A 32 -1.80 9.12 6.05
CA LEU A 32 -2.03 7.80 6.65
C LEU A 32 -3.51 7.44 6.75
N TYR A 33 -4.36 8.40 7.08
CA TYR A 33 -5.81 8.22 7.07
C TYR A 33 -6.34 7.88 5.67
N ASP A 34 -5.94 8.63 4.65
CA ASP A 34 -6.39 8.40 3.27
C ASP A 34 -5.89 7.03 2.73
N ILE A 35 -4.64 6.66 3.02
CA ILE A 35 -4.02 5.35 2.70
C ILE A 35 -4.83 4.21 3.34
N LEU A 36 -5.04 4.28 4.66
CA LEU A 36 -5.80 3.25 5.39
C LEU A 36 -7.24 3.17 4.90
N SER A 37 -7.86 4.30 4.56
CA SER A 37 -9.20 4.34 3.99
C SER A 37 -9.24 3.58 2.66
N GLY A 38 -8.28 3.80 1.76
CA GLY A 38 -8.16 3.05 0.51
C GLY A 38 -8.04 1.54 0.74
N LEU A 39 -7.17 1.13 1.67
CA LEU A 39 -6.98 -0.27 2.02
C LEU A 39 -8.25 -0.91 2.61
N ILE A 40 -8.97 -0.20 3.49
CA ILE A 40 -10.26 -0.65 4.04
C ILE A 40 -11.29 -0.90 2.93
N HIS A 41 -11.34 -0.06 1.89
CA HIS A 41 -12.27 -0.26 0.78
C HIS A 41 -11.96 -1.56 0.02
N MET A 42 -10.69 -1.85 -0.25
CA MET A 42 -10.28 -3.11 -0.86
C MET A 42 -10.62 -4.32 0.01
N HIS A 43 -10.30 -4.25 1.30
CA HIS A 43 -10.56 -5.34 2.24
C HIS A 43 -12.05 -5.62 2.40
N LYS A 44 -12.91 -4.59 2.37
CA LYS A 44 -14.38 -4.75 2.35
C LYS A 44 -14.89 -5.40 1.06
N ALA A 45 -14.21 -5.17 -0.06
CA ALA A 45 -14.47 -5.85 -1.33
C ALA A 45 -13.87 -7.27 -1.40
N ASN A 46 -13.28 -7.77 -0.30
CA ASN A 46 -12.59 -9.06 -0.25
C ASN A 46 -11.42 -9.16 -1.23
N ILE A 47 -10.66 -8.07 -1.36
CA ILE A 47 -9.44 -7.98 -2.16
C ILE A 47 -8.27 -7.79 -1.20
N ILE A 48 -7.21 -8.59 -1.39
CA ILE A 48 -5.91 -8.45 -0.74
C ILE A 48 -4.96 -7.82 -1.76
N HIS A 49 -4.19 -6.82 -1.35
CA HIS A 49 -3.32 -6.08 -2.27
C HIS A 49 -2.03 -6.84 -2.60
N LYS A 50 -1.42 -7.53 -1.62
CA LYS A 50 -0.19 -8.33 -1.72
C LYS A 50 1.12 -7.57 -1.99
N ASP A 51 1.02 -6.30 -2.43
CA ASP A 51 2.16 -5.44 -2.78
C ASP A 51 1.98 -4.01 -2.26
N TYR A 52 1.58 -3.89 -0.99
CA TYR A 52 1.20 -2.60 -0.42
C TYR A 52 2.43 -1.84 0.13
N HIS A 53 3.00 -0.93 -0.65
CA HIS A 53 4.17 -0.14 -0.25
C HIS A 53 4.07 1.32 -0.73
N SER A 54 4.97 2.20 -0.28
CA SER A 54 4.91 3.63 -0.61
C SER A 54 4.97 3.94 -2.10
N GLY A 55 5.74 3.17 -2.88
CA GLY A 55 5.71 3.27 -4.35
C GLY A 55 4.37 3.00 -5.03
N ASN A 56 3.42 2.33 -4.36
CA ASN A 56 2.06 2.06 -4.86
C ASN A 56 1.00 3.00 -4.24
N ILE A 57 1.44 4.03 -3.50
CA ILE A 57 0.58 5.09 -2.97
C ILE A 57 0.83 6.37 -3.75
N PHE A 58 -0.17 6.86 -4.47
CA PHE A 58 -0.07 8.07 -5.27
C PHE A 58 -0.53 9.31 -4.51
N ILE A 59 0.12 10.44 -4.78
CA ILE A 59 -0.05 11.69 -4.03
C ILE A 59 -0.61 12.79 -4.95
N GLU A 60 -1.69 13.42 -4.49
CA GLU A 60 -2.29 14.58 -5.15
C GLU A 60 -2.70 15.61 -4.10
N GLY A 61 -2.05 16.77 -4.07
CA GLY A 61 -2.23 17.79 -3.04
C GLY A 61 -2.12 17.21 -1.61
N LEU A 62 -3.20 17.28 -0.85
CA LEU A 62 -3.31 16.72 0.52
C LEU A 62 -3.82 15.29 0.58
N SER A 63 -4.20 14.69 -0.54
CA SER A 63 -4.75 13.33 -0.63
C SER A 63 -3.68 12.28 -0.96
N ALA A 64 -3.90 11.06 -0.47
CA ALA A 64 -3.14 9.86 -0.86
C ALA A 64 -4.12 8.82 -1.40
N VAL A 65 -3.71 8.09 -2.43
CA VAL A 65 -4.56 7.14 -3.16
C VAL A 65 -3.81 5.83 -3.32
N THR A 66 -4.41 4.72 -2.88
CA THR A 66 -3.93 3.38 -3.20
C THR A 66 -4.03 3.15 -4.71
N GLY A 67 -2.94 2.68 -5.34
CA GLY A 67 -2.98 2.23 -6.72
C GLY A 67 -2.14 0.98 -6.93
N ASP A 68 -1.90 0.65 -8.20
CA ASP A 68 -1.32 -0.61 -8.68
C ASP A 68 -1.94 -1.88 -8.08
N LEU A 69 -3.01 -2.35 -8.72
CA LEU A 69 -3.70 -3.57 -8.33
C LEU A 69 -3.22 -4.81 -9.11
N GLY A 70 -2.05 -4.74 -9.76
CA GLY A 70 -1.57 -5.79 -10.67
C GLY A 70 -1.35 -7.15 -10.00
N LEU A 71 -1.06 -7.15 -8.70
CA LEU A 71 -0.85 -8.35 -7.88
C LEU A 71 -2.00 -8.62 -6.90
N SER A 72 -3.05 -7.79 -6.93
CA SER A 72 -4.20 -7.95 -6.05
C SER A 72 -5.00 -9.20 -6.37
N LYS A 73 -5.51 -9.87 -5.33
CA LYS A 73 -6.26 -11.13 -5.46
C LYS A 73 -7.47 -11.18 -4.55
N SER A 74 -8.48 -11.96 -4.92
CA SER A 74 -9.61 -12.20 -4.04
C SER A 74 -9.16 -12.96 -2.80
N SER A 75 -9.68 -12.59 -1.62
CA SER A 75 -9.42 -13.33 -0.38
C SER A 75 -10.13 -14.69 -0.31
N PHE A 76 -10.91 -15.05 -1.34
CA PHE A 76 -11.57 -16.35 -1.44
C PHE A 76 -10.83 -17.33 -2.34
N ASP A 77 -9.87 -16.85 -3.13
CA ASP A 77 -9.09 -17.71 -4.01
C ASP A 77 -7.96 -18.35 -3.22
N ASP A 78 -7.74 -19.65 -3.41
CA ASP A 78 -6.54 -20.31 -2.86
C ASP A 78 -5.29 -19.71 -3.53
N ASP A 79 -4.35 -19.26 -2.71
CA ASP A 79 -3.02 -18.87 -3.15
C ASP A 79 -2.16 -20.13 -3.19
N ASP A 80 -2.35 -20.93 -4.25
CA ASP A 80 -1.64 -22.19 -4.47
C ASP A 80 -0.18 -21.99 -4.91
N ASP A 81 0.23 -20.74 -5.15
CA ASP A 81 1.61 -20.41 -5.46
C ASP A 81 2.33 -19.88 -4.21
N ASN A 82 3.41 -20.56 -3.81
CA ASN A 82 4.28 -20.15 -2.71
C ASN A 82 5.24 -19.01 -3.11
N GLU A 83 4.95 -18.32 -4.21
CA GLU A 83 5.67 -17.14 -4.65
C GLU A 83 5.50 -15.97 -3.68
N ILE A 84 6.63 -15.37 -3.29
CA ILE A 84 6.65 -14.15 -2.49
C ILE A 84 6.65 -12.96 -3.45
N TYR A 85 5.57 -12.19 -3.37
CA TYR A 85 5.36 -10.95 -4.07
C TYR A 85 5.65 -9.73 -3.19
N GLY A 86 5.98 -8.63 -3.85
CA GLY A 86 6.15 -7.31 -3.28
C GLY A 86 7.51 -7.02 -2.66
N ILE A 87 7.65 -5.80 -2.12
CA ILE A 87 8.92 -5.26 -1.66
C ILE A 87 9.24 -5.77 -0.25
N ILE A 88 10.32 -6.55 -0.10
CA ILE A 88 10.70 -7.30 1.12
C ILE A 88 10.47 -6.54 2.44
N PRO A 89 10.93 -5.28 2.63
CA PRO A 89 10.64 -4.50 3.83
C PRO A 89 9.16 -4.40 4.24
N TYR A 90 8.23 -4.50 3.29
CA TYR A 90 6.78 -4.40 3.48
C TYR A 90 6.10 -5.77 3.56
N VAL A 91 6.82 -6.87 3.32
CA VAL A 91 6.25 -8.22 3.32
C VAL A 91 6.11 -8.72 4.76
N ALA A 92 4.90 -9.16 5.11
CA ALA A 92 4.60 -9.66 6.44
C ALA A 92 5.40 -10.92 6.79
N PRO A 93 5.79 -11.11 8.06
CA PRO A 93 6.64 -12.22 8.47
C PRO A 93 6.02 -13.60 8.21
N GLU A 94 4.69 -13.73 8.33
CA GLU A 94 3.98 -14.97 8.00
C GLU A 94 4.11 -15.34 6.52
N VAL A 95 4.12 -14.36 5.63
CA VAL A 95 4.31 -14.55 4.19
C VAL A 95 5.75 -14.98 3.90
N LEU A 96 6.74 -14.36 4.56
CA LEU A 96 8.14 -14.77 4.46
C LEU A 96 8.38 -16.20 4.99
N GLN A 97 7.47 -16.72 5.81
CA GLN A 97 7.49 -18.11 6.29
C GLN A 97 6.73 -19.07 5.35
N GLY A 98 6.27 -18.60 4.19
CA GLY A 98 5.53 -19.40 3.21
C GLY A 98 4.05 -19.59 3.55
N GLN A 99 3.47 -18.76 4.40
CA GLN A 99 2.02 -18.71 4.58
C GLN A 99 1.37 -17.81 3.52
N ASN A 100 0.10 -18.05 3.24
CA ASN A 100 -0.64 -17.27 2.25
C ASN A 100 -0.79 -15.81 2.68
N TYR A 101 -0.88 -14.93 1.68
CA TYR A 101 -1.26 -13.54 1.91
C TYR A 101 -2.65 -13.46 2.51
N THR A 102 -2.84 -12.50 3.42
CA THR A 102 -4.12 -12.24 4.07
C THR A 102 -4.39 -10.75 4.12
N LYS A 103 -5.60 -10.36 4.53
CA LYS A 103 -5.86 -8.95 4.85
C LYS A 103 -4.92 -8.44 5.95
N ALA A 104 -4.50 -9.30 6.89
CA ALA A 104 -3.56 -8.92 7.94
C ALA A 104 -2.15 -8.67 7.40
N SER A 105 -1.72 -9.36 6.34
CA SER A 105 -0.42 -9.10 5.73
C SER A 105 -0.37 -7.71 5.09
N ASP A 106 -1.45 -7.24 4.45
CA ASP A 106 -1.50 -5.85 3.97
C ASP A 106 -1.46 -4.83 5.12
N ILE A 107 -2.03 -5.16 6.30
CA ILE A 107 -1.97 -4.30 7.49
C ILE A 107 -0.54 -4.21 8.04
N TYR A 108 0.24 -5.28 7.99
CA TYR A 108 1.67 -5.23 8.30
C TYR A 108 2.38 -4.24 7.36
N SER A 109 2.14 -4.36 6.05
CA SER A 109 2.72 -3.47 5.06
C SER A 109 2.34 -2.00 5.28
N PHE A 110 1.07 -1.73 5.65
CA PHE A 110 0.64 -0.41 6.09
C PHE A 110 1.42 0.09 7.33
N GLY A 111 1.72 -0.79 8.29
CA GLY A 111 2.58 -0.47 9.43
C GLY A 111 3.99 -0.03 9.02
N MET A 112 4.53 -0.60 7.94
CA MET A 112 5.83 -0.21 7.40
C MET A 112 5.76 1.16 6.70
N ILE A 113 4.66 1.48 6.02
CA ILE A 113 4.39 2.84 5.49
C ILE A 113 4.29 3.85 6.64
N MET A 114 3.64 3.50 7.75
CA MET A 114 3.59 4.34 8.95
C MET A 114 4.98 4.60 9.56
N TRP A 115 5.89 3.64 9.46
CA TRP A 115 7.26 3.79 9.95
C TRP A 115 8.12 4.67 9.03
N GLU A 116 7.88 4.63 7.71
CA GLU A 116 8.58 5.47 6.72
C GLU A 116 8.18 6.96 6.82
N LEU A 117 6.93 7.24 7.18
CA LEU A 117 6.38 8.60 7.32
C LEU A 117 6.75 9.27 8.65
#